data_AF-A0A536XQ01-F1
#
_entry.id   AF-A0A536XQ01-F1
#
_cell.length_a   1.000
_cell.length_b   1.000
_cell.length_c   1.000
_cell.angle_alpha   90.00
_cell.angle_beta   90.00
_cell.angle_gamma   90.00
#
_symmetry.space_group_name_H-M   'P 1'
#
loop_
_entity.id
_entity.type
_entity.pdbx_description
1 polymer ?
#
loop_
_entity_poly.entity_id
_entity_poly.type
_entity_poly.pdbx_seq_one_letter_code
_entity_poly.pdbx_strand_id
1 'polypeptide(L)'
;MPASFDGKLVVAISSRALFDLEESNRVFEEQGVTAYYRYQLEHENEILAPGIAFALVRKLLRLNTLAPAGARVEVILLSRN
;
A
#
# COMPACT_ATOMS: atom_id res chain seq x y z
N MET A 1 -8.70 -19.04 10.71
CA MET A 1 -7.58 -19.78 10.10
C MET A 1 -6.50 -18.79 9.71
N PRO A 2 -5.21 -19.06 9.94
CA PRO A 2 -4.15 -18.21 9.40
C PRO A 2 -4.20 -18.23 7.86
N ALA A 3 -3.90 -17.11 7.22
CA ALA A 3 -3.75 -17.06 5.77
C ALA A 3 -2.55 -17.94 5.35
N SER A 4 -2.74 -18.83 4.37
CA SER A 4 -1.63 -19.53 3.70
C SER A 4 -1.26 -18.82 2.41
N PHE A 5 0.04 -18.68 2.18
CA PHE A 5 0.62 -18.09 0.97
C PHE A 5 1.39 -19.13 0.13
N ASP A 6 1.17 -20.42 0.39
CA ASP A 6 1.91 -21.49 -0.27
C ASP A 6 1.72 -21.43 -1.79
N GLY A 7 2.83 -21.47 -2.53
CA GLY A 7 2.82 -21.40 -3.99
C GLY A 7 2.53 -20.01 -4.58
N LYS A 8 2.45 -18.96 -3.76
CA LYS A 8 2.26 -17.56 -4.22
C LYS A 8 3.55 -16.74 -4.11
N LEU A 9 3.74 -15.82 -5.05
CA LEU A 9 4.62 -14.68 -4.91
C LEU A 9 3.95 -13.67 -3.98
N VAL A 10 4.50 -13.49 -2.78
CA VAL A 10 4.04 -12.49 -1.82
C VAL A 10 4.91 -11.25 -1.92
N VAL A 11 4.29 -10.09 -2.15
CA VAL A 11 4.97 -8.79 -2.17
C VAL A 11 4.48 -7.97 -0.99
N ALA A 12 5.31 -7.85 0.04
CA ALA A 12 5.06 -6.91 1.12
C ALA A 12 5.58 -5.52 0.70
N ILE A 13 4.71 -4.52 0.75
CA ILE A 13 5.01 -3.16 0.27
C ILE A 13 4.55 -2.11 1.25
N SER A 14 5.35 -1.06 1.47
CA SER A 14 4.96 0.06 2.33
C SER A 14 3.87 0.92 1.68
N SER A 15 2.99 1.51 2.50
CA SER A 15 1.96 2.43 2.02
C SER A 15 2.54 3.59 1.19
N ARG A 16 3.69 4.16 1.62
CA ARG A 16 4.36 5.27 0.92
C ARG A 16 5.03 4.87 -0.40
N ALA A 17 5.34 3.59 -0.60
CA ALA A 17 5.84 3.12 -1.90
C ALA A 17 4.67 2.92 -2.88
N LEU A 18 3.53 2.46 -2.36
CA LEU A 18 2.34 2.19 -3.18
C LEU A 18 1.56 3.46 -3.53
N PHE A 19 1.49 4.40 -2.60
CA PHE A 19 0.75 5.66 -2.72
C PHE A 19 1.64 6.85 -2.39
N ASP A 20 1.34 7.98 -3.01
CA ASP A 20 1.95 9.26 -2.65
C ASP A 20 1.41 9.69 -1.28
N LEU A 21 2.34 9.78 -0.33
CA LEU A 21 2.10 10.14 1.06
C LEU A 21 3.22 11.06 1.56
N GLU A 22 3.92 11.76 0.66
CA GLU A 22 5.06 12.60 1.01
C GLU A 22 4.65 13.71 1.98
N GLU A 23 3.50 14.35 1.74
CA GLU A 23 3.02 15.45 2.58
C GLU A 23 2.68 14.98 4.00
N SER A 24 1.92 13.88 4.13
CA SER A 24 1.60 13.31 5.43
C SER A 24 2.86 12.84 6.18
N ASN A 25 3.83 12.27 5.47
CA ASN A 25 5.12 11.89 6.04
C ASN A 25 5.92 13.11 6.53
N ARG A 26 5.92 14.20 5.77
CA ARG A 26 6.55 15.46 6.18
C ARG A 26 5.91 16.02 7.44
N VAL A 27 4.58 16.00 7.55
CA VAL A 27 3.88 16.39 8.78
C VAL A 27 4.32 15.52 9.96
N PHE A 28 4.46 14.21 9.77
CA PHE A 28 4.97 13.32 10.82
C PHE A 28 6.41 13.67 11.24
N GLU A 29 7.31 13.86 10.29
CA GLU A 29 8.73 14.14 10.55
C GLU A 29 8.95 15.51 11.20
N GLU A 30 8.21 16.54 10.76
CA GLU A 30 8.39 17.92 11.22
C GLU A 30 7.54 18.26 12.46
N GLN A 31 6.34 17.68 12.59
CA GLN A 31 5.33 18.09 13.58
C GLN A 31 4.90 16.96 14.53
N GLY A 32 5.39 15.74 14.30
CA GLY A 32 5.16 14.58 15.16
C GLY A 32 3.80 13.91 14.97
N VAL A 33 3.60 12.85 15.75
CA VAL A 33 2.47 11.91 15.58
C VAL A 33 1.08 12.54 15.75
N THR A 34 0.93 13.52 16.65
CA THR A 34 -0.36 14.18 16.90
C THR A 34 -0.82 15.00 15.70
N ALA A 35 0.09 15.76 15.07
CA ALA A 35 -0.21 16.55 13.88
C ALA A 35 -0.48 15.63 12.68
N TYR A 36 0.32 14.57 12.53
CA TYR A 36 0.10 13.53 11.52
C TYR A 36 -1.29 12.89 11.61
N TYR A 37 -1.74 12.54 12.82
CA TYR A 37 -3.07 11.97 13.02
C TYR A 37 -4.20 12.93 12.61
N ARG A 38 -4.10 14.22 12.98
CA ARG A 38 -5.07 15.24 12.57
C ARG A 38 -5.08 15.44 11.05
N TYR A 39 -3.90 15.51 10.44
CA TYR A 39 -3.76 15.62 8.98
C TYR A 39 -4.47 14.47 8.26
N GLN A 40 -4.27 13.22 8.71
CA GLN A 40 -4.93 12.06 8.11
C GLN A 40 -6.46 12.09 8.27
N LEU A 41 -6.97 12.56 9.41
CA LEU A 41 -8.41 12.75 9.63
C LEU A 41 -9.01 13.80 8.71
N GLU A 42 -8.34 14.94 8.56
CA GLU A 42 -8.79 16.04 7.69
C GLU A 42 -8.84 15.63 6.21
N HIS A 43 -7.93 14.75 5.78
CA HIS A 43 -7.79 14.30 4.40
C HIS A 43 -8.28 12.85 4.19
N GLU A 44 -9.04 12.28 5.13
CA GLU A 44 -9.39 10.83 5.11
C GLU A 44 -10.21 10.41 3.88
N ASN A 45 -10.95 11.35 3.31
CA ASN A 45 -11.82 11.14 2.15
C ASN A 45 -11.14 11.48 0.82
N GLU A 46 -9.86 11.88 0.86
CA GLU A 46 -9.09 12.19 -0.33
C GLU A 46 -8.44 10.92 -0.90
N ILE A 47 -8.60 10.72 -2.21
CA ILE A 47 -7.99 9.58 -2.89
C ILE A 47 -6.50 9.82 -3.03
N LEU A 48 -5.70 8.92 -2.44
CA LEU A 48 -4.25 8.97 -2.56
C LEU A 48 -3.79 8.81 -4.00
N ALA A 49 -2.86 9.68 -4.41
CA ALA A 49 -2.24 9.56 -5.72
C ALA A 49 -1.34 8.30 -5.80
N PRO A 50 -1.12 7.74 -6.99
CA PRO A 50 -0.21 6.62 -7.19
C PRO A 50 1.23 6.94 -6.75
N GLY A 51 1.81 6.07 -5.93
CA GLY A 51 3.23 6.13 -5.58
C GLY A 51 4.12 5.43 -6.61
N ILE A 52 5.43 5.45 -6.37
CA ILE A 52 6.46 4.92 -7.28
C ILE A 52 6.25 3.45 -7.68
N ALA A 53 5.69 2.63 -6.78
CA ALA A 53 5.52 1.20 -6.99
C ALA A 53 4.13 0.81 -7.51
N PHE A 54 3.21 1.78 -7.63
CA PHE A 54 1.82 1.52 -8.02
C PHE A 54 1.71 0.80 -9.36
N ALA A 55 2.46 1.26 -10.36
CA ALA A 55 2.47 0.65 -11.69
C ALA A 55 2.99 -0.80 -11.67
N LEU A 56 4.00 -1.09 -10.85
CA LEU A 56 4.55 -2.44 -10.69
C LEU A 56 3.52 -3.36 -10.03
N VAL A 57 2.95 -2.94 -8.89
CA VAL A 57 1.93 -3.71 -8.16
C VAL A 57 0.72 -4.00 -9.04
N ARG A 58 0.23 -3.03 -9.81
CA ARG A 58 -0.86 -3.26 -10.78
C ARG A 58 -0.51 -4.31 -11.83
N LYS A 59 0.71 -4.29 -12.36
CA LYS A 59 1.15 -5.29 -13.35
C LYS A 59 1.24 -6.69 -12.75
N LEU A 60 1.76 -6.81 -11.52
CA LEU A 60 1.85 -8.09 -10.81
C LEU A 60 0.45 -8.65 -10.50
N LEU A 61 -0.46 -7.82 -9.97
CA LEU A 61 -1.85 -8.24 -9.70
C LEU A 61 -2.61 -8.60 -10.99
N ARG A 62 -2.30 -7.96 -12.13
CA ARG A 62 -2.86 -8.32 -13.43
C ARG A 62 -2.51 -9.74 -13.87
N LEU A 63 -1.40 -10.33 -13.38
CA LEU A 63 -1.07 -11.72 -13.69
C LEU A 63 -2.14 -12.70 -13.15
N ASN A 64 -2.82 -12.34 -12.06
CA ASN A 64 -3.90 -13.15 -11.50
C ASN A 64 -5.12 -13.23 -12.42
N THR A 65 -5.35 -12.23 -13.29
CA THR A 65 -6.49 -12.26 -14.22
C THR A 65 -6.21 -13.06 -15.49
N LEU A 66 -4.94 -13.32 -15.80
CA LEU A 66 -4.53 -14.07 -16.99
C LEU A 66 -4.49 -15.59 -16.76
N ALA A 67 -4.44 -16.05 -15.50
CA ALA A 67 -4.42 -17.47 -15.14
C ALA A 67 -5.33 -17.74 -13.92
N PRO A 68 -6.66 -17.88 -14.12
CA PRO A 68 -7.63 -17.99 -13.03
C PRO A 68 -7.46 -19.22 -12.14
N ALA A 69 -6.87 -20.31 -12.69
CA ALA A 69 -6.69 -21.59 -11.98
C ALA A 69 -5.65 -21.54 -10.84
N GLY A 70 -5.05 -20.37 -10.58
CA GLY A 70 -4.24 -20.15 -9.39
C GLY A 70 -3.73 -18.72 -9.38
N ALA A 71 -4.38 -17.83 -8.63
CA ALA A 71 -3.85 -16.50 -8.36
C ALA A 71 -2.45 -16.64 -7.74
N ARG A 72 -1.43 -16.17 -8.47
CA ARG A 72 -0.02 -16.39 -8.13
C ARG A 72 0.61 -15.23 -7.38
N VAL A 73 -0.03 -14.07 -7.36
CA VAL A 73 0.51 -12.87 -6.71
C VAL A 73 -0.40 -12.43 -5.58
N GLU A 74 0.18 -12.25 -4.41
CA GLU A 74 -0.44 -11.62 -3.26
C GLU A 74 0.34 -10.34 -2.93
N VAL A 75 -0.37 -9.24 -2.65
CA VAL A 75 0.27 -7.97 -2.26
C VAL A 75 -0.23 -7.59 -0.88
N ILE A 76 0.70 -7.43 0.05
CA ILE A 76 0.42 -7.09 1.44
C ILE A 76 0.88 -5.64 1.65
N LEU A 77 -0.04 -4.77 2.03
CA LEU A 77 0.26 -3.39 2.37
C LEU A 77 0.74 -3.30 3.82
N LEU A 78 1.91 -2.71 4.02
CA LEU A 78 2.49 -2.43 5.32
C LEU A 78 2.27 -0.95 5.63
N SER A 79 1.34 -0.67 6.53
CA SER A 79 1.18 0.65 7.13
C SER A 79 1.73 0.64 8.55
N ARG A 80 2.47 1.70 8.91
CA ARG A 80 2.88 1.95 10.29
C ARG A 80 2.01 3.10 10.80
N ASN A 81 1.13 2.80 11.75
CA ASN A 81 0.39 3.81 12.51
C ASN A 81 1.18 4.19 13.76
#